data_AF-A0A0C5GJR5-F1
#
_entry.id   AF-A0A0C5GJR5-F1
#
_cell.length_a   1.000
_cell.length_b   1.000
_cell.length_c   1.000
_cell.angle_alpha   90.00
_cell.angle_beta   90.00
_cell.angle_gamma   90.00
#
_symmetry.space_group_name_H-M   'P 1'
#
loop_
_entity.id
_entity.type
_entity.pdbx_description
1 polymer ?
#
loop_
_entity_poly.entity_id
_entity_poly.type
_entity_poly.pdbx_seq_one_letter_code
_entity_poly.pdbx_strand_id
1 'polypeptide(L)'
;MPRTNTPDRTNPDGSKTITTKRACNGCGELIGDITEEEMARTMKGLPLPDVRRECPTCAPTAPEPKCLPVAVLAGDQFCLELECDHEHSAEGGPDGLEESYCDEVREETVCGTHSTFQATGWGEELVHAEPWPCNHNTQAVGS
;
A
#
# COMPACT_ATOMS: atom_id res chain seq x y z
N MET A 1 -6.69 4.27 19.58
CA MET A 1 -5.66 4.79 20.51
C MET A 1 -4.43 5.12 19.67
N PRO A 2 -3.70 6.22 19.95
CA PRO A 2 -2.44 6.49 19.27
C PRO A 2 -1.46 5.34 19.52
N ARG A 3 -0.67 4.96 18.52
CA ARG A 3 0.33 3.87 18.62
C ARG A 3 1.42 4.24 19.62
N THR A 4 2.12 3.23 20.15
CA THR A 4 3.28 3.42 21.04
C THR A 4 4.32 4.31 20.38
N ASN A 5 4.95 5.18 21.17
CA ASN A 5 6.08 5.99 20.77
C ASN A 5 7.29 5.57 21.62
N THR A 6 8.06 4.59 21.14
CA THR A 6 9.17 3.98 21.88
C THR A 6 10.34 4.98 22.04
N PRO A 7 10.70 5.44 23.24
CA PRO A 7 11.75 6.44 23.40
C PRO A 7 13.11 5.91 22.96
N ASP A 8 13.95 6.79 22.40
CA ASP A 8 15.33 6.48 22.06
C ASP A 8 16.10 6.08 23.32
N ARG A 9 16.95 5.05 23.22
CA ARG A 9 17.78 4.58 24.35
C ARG A 9 19.25 4.56 24.00
N THR A 10 20.07 4.93 24.98
CA THR A 10 21.53 4.73 24.91
C THR A 10 21.87 3.39 25.57
N ASN A 11 22.64 2.58 24.87
CA ASN A 11 23.06 1.25 25.30
C ASN A 11 24.32 1.36 26.20
N PRO A 12 24.65 0.32 27.00
CA PRO A 12 25.82 0.34 27.88
C PRO A 12 27.17 0.52 27.17
N ASP A 13 27.25 0.16 25.88
CA ASP A 13 28.43 0.33 25.02
C ASP A 13 28.54 1.75 24.40
N GLY A 14 27.60 2.65 24.71
CA GLY A 14 27.53 4.00 24.16
C GLY A 14 26.80 4.12 22.82
N SER A 15 26.34 3.01 22.24
CA SER A 15 25.51 3.04 21.02
C SER A 15 24.09 3.54 21.31
N LYS A 16 23.35 3.95 20.27
CA LYS A 16 21.95 4.39 20.38
C LYS A 16 21.04 3.41 19.66
N THR A 17 19.95 3.01 20.32
CA THR A 17 18.82 2.35 19.68
C THR A 17 17.73 3.39 19.48
N ILE A 18 17.33 3.60 18.23
CA ILE A 18 16.30 4.55 17.81
C ILE A 18 15.22 3.75 17.08
N THR A 19 13.95 4.04 17.37
CA THR A 19 12.82 3.48 16.62
C THR A 19 12.35 4.52 15.62
N THR A 20 12.22 4.15 14.35
CA THR A 20 11.71 5.04 13.32
C THR A 20 10.27 5.46 13.63
N LYS A 21 9.99 6.76 13.48
CA LYS A 21 8.73 7.39 13.83
C LYS A 21 7.97 7.83 12.61
N ARG A 22 6.64 7.88 12.73
CA ARG A 22 5.76 8.55 11.78
C ARG A 22 5.65 10.02 12.11
N ALA A 23 5.65 10.86 11.08
CA ALA A 23 5.32 12.28 11.16
C ALA A 23 3.92 12.53 10.59
N CYS A 24 3.14 13.38 11.24
CA CYS A 24 1.81 13.78 10.78
C CYS A 24 1.90 14.55 9.45
N ASN A 25 1.13 14.14 8.43
CA ASN A 25 1.08 14.81 7.12
C ASN A 25 0.54 16.26 7.20
N GLY A 26 -0.11 16.64 8.30
CA GLY A 26 -0.65 17.98 8.52
C GLY A 26 0.31 18.90 9.26
N CYS A 27 0.67 18.55 10.50
CA CYS A 27 1.48 19.39 11.38
C CYS A 27 2.96 18.97 11.51
N GLY A 28 3.35 17.81 10.98
CA GLY A 28 4.73 17.30 11.08
C GLY A 28 5.09 16.65 12.43
N GLU A 29 4.21 16.71 13.43
CA GLU A 29 4.46 16.11 14.76
C GLU A 29 4.65 14.59 14.71
N LEU A 30 5.49 14.07 15.60
CA LEU A 30 5.74 12.63 15.73
C LEU A 30 4.60 11.96 16.51
N ILE A 31 3.91 11.01 15.88
CA ILE A 31 2.66 10.45 16.43
C ILE A 31 2.72 8.95 16.75
N GLY A 32 3.90 8.34 16.64
CA GLY A 32 4.14 6.95 17.03
C GLY A 32 5.18 6.25 16.17
N ASP A 33 5.42 4.99 16.50
CA ASP A 33 6.34 4.12 15.78
C ASP A 33 5.80 3.77 14.38
N ILE A 34 6.71 3.62 13.42
CA ILE A 34 6.40 3.09 12.08
C ILE A 34 6.14 1.58 12.16
N THR A 35 5.20 1.06 11.37
CA THR A 35 5.02 -0.39 11.21
C THR A 35 5.95 -0.96 10.16
N GLU A 36 6.12 -2.28 10.17
CA GLU A 36 6.87 -2.98 9.12
C GLU A 36 6.25 -2.76 7.73
N GLU A 37 4.92 -2.73 7.63
CA GLU A 37 4.19 -2.44 6.38
C GLU A 37 4.48 -1.03 5.84
N GLU A 38 4.41 -0.02 6.69
CA GLU A 38 4.73 1.37 6.31
C GLU A 38 6.21 1.51 5.89
N MET A 39 7.09 0.77 6.56
CA MET A 39 8.51 0.71 6.21
C MET A 39 8.73 -0.01 4.86
N ALA A 40 8.03 -1.11 4.59
CA ALA A 40 8.06 -1.81 3.30
C ALA A 40 7.56 -0.92 2.16
N ARG A 41 6.46 -0.18 2.37
CA ARG A 41 5.96 0.81 1.40
C ARG A 41 7.02 1.86 1.07
N THR A 42 7.72 2.38 2.07
CA THR A 42 8.80 3.35 1.88
C THR A 42 9.93 2.76 1.03
N MET A 43 10.35 1.52 1.30
CA MET A 43 11.39 0.83 0.52
C MET A 43 10.98 0.60 -0.94
N LYS A 44 9.68 0.37 -1.19
CA LYS A 44 9.12 0.19 -2.53
C LYS A 44 8.79 1.52 -3.25
N GLY A 45 9.05 2.67 -2.62
CA GLY A 45 8.70 3.98 -3.17
C GLY A 45 7.18 4.26 -3.22
N LEU A 46 6.39 3.49 -2.49
CA LEU A 46 4.94 3.64 -2.40
C LEU A 46 4.57 4.76 -1.41
N PRO A 47 3.43 5.45 -1.62
CA PRO A 47 2.98 6.48 -0.70
C PRO A 47 2.67 5.90 0.68
N LEU A 48 3.18 6.56 1.71
CA LEU A 48 2.82 6.30 3.11
C LEU A 48 1.35 6.70 3.38
N PRO A 49 0.67 5.99 4.29
CA PRO A 49 -0.69 6.35 4.66
C PRO A 49 -0.77 7.75 5.25
N ASP A 50 -1.90 8.42 5.03
CA ASP A 50 -2.20 9.69 5.69
C ASP A 50 -2.65 9.44 7.13
N VAL A 51 -1.81 9.83 8.07
CA VAL A 51 -2.01 9.56 9.50
C VAL A 51 -2.58 10.74 10.27
N ARG A 52 -3.11 11.77 9.58
CA ARG A 52 -3.73 12.95 10.22
C ARG A 52 -4.86 12.59 11.18
N ARG A 53 -5.60 11.51 10.92
CA ARG A 53 -6.68 11.00 11.79
C ARG A 53 -6.19 10.32 13.07
N GLU A 54 -4.92 9.96 13.14
CA GLU A 54 -4.28 9.44 14.36
C GLU A 54 -3.62 10.53 15.21
N CYS A 55 -3.32 11.69 14.61
CA CYS A 55 -2.65 12.81 15.27
C CYS A 55 -3.59 13.52 16.26
N PRO A 56 -3.24 13.65 17.56
CA PRO A 56 -4.09 14.34 18.53
C PRO A 56 -4.47 15.78 18.16
N THR A 57 -3.59 16.47 17.43
CA THR A 57 -3.79 17.85 16.98
C THR A 57 -4.63 17.94 15.72
N CYS A 58 -4.37 17.08 14.72
CA CYS A 58 -5.03 17.17 13.41
C CYS A 58 -6.30 16.33 13.31
N ALA A 59 -6.44 15.26 14.08
CA ALA A 59 -7.55 14.31 13.97
C ALA A 59 -8.94 14.95 14.02
N PRO A 60 -9.23 15.95 14.88
CA PRO A 60 -10.56 16.55 14.94
C PRO A 60 -11.01 17.27 13.66
N THR A 61 -10.06 17.65 12.80
CA THR A 61 -10.30 18.43 11.57
C THR A 61 -9.73 17.75 10.33
N ALA A 62 -9.22 16.52 10.47
CA ALA A 62 -8.58 15.81 9.38
C ALA A 62 -9.64 15.49 8.29
N PRO A 63 -9.40 15.89 7.03
CA PRO A 63 -10.33 15.55 5.95
C PRO A 63 -10.38 14.03 5.73
N GLU A 64 -11.35 13.57 4.95
CA GLU A 64 -11.27 12.23 4.35
C GLU A 64 -9.94 12.08 3.58
N PRO A 65 -9.24 10.94 3.73
CA PRO A 65 -8.00 10.72 3.02
C PRO A 65 -8.28 10.68 1.51
N LYS A 66 -7.42 11.34 0.73
CA LYS A 66 -7.59 11.41 -0.72
C LYS A 66 -7.39 10.03 -1.33
N CYS A 67 -8.28 9.66 -2.25
CA CYS A 67 -8.14 8.42 -3.01
C CYS A 67 -6.88 8.48 -3.89
N LEU A 68 -6.00 7.48 -3.76
CA LEU A 68 -4.81 7.34 -4.59
C LEU A 68 -4.99 6.15 -5.56
N PRO A 69 -4.84 6.34 -6.87
CA PRO A 69 -4.90 5.25 -7.83
C PRO A 69 -3.65 4.37 -7.70
N VAL A 70 -3.84 3.06 -7.61
CA VAL A 70 -2.75 2.08 -7.58
C VAL A 70 -3.07 1.00 -8.61
N ALA A 71 -2.11 0.72 -9.50
CA ALA A 71 -2.17 -0.40 -10.41
C ALA A 71 -1.81 -1.69 -9.67
N VAL A 72 -2.62 -2.74 -9.88
CA VAL A 72 -2.42 -4.07 -9.30
C VAL A 72 -2.58 -5.12 -10.39
N LEU A 73 -1.89 -6.25 -10.26
CA LEU A 73 -2.14 -7.43 -11.09
C LEU A 73 -3.21 -8.27 -10.39
N ALA A 74 -4.31 -8.55 -11.09
CA ALA A 74 -5.41 -9.36 -10.62
C ALA A 74 -5.52 -10.63 -11.46
N GLY A 75 -5.59 -11.79 -10.83
CA GLY A 75 -5.82 -13.10 -11.45
C GLY A 75 -5.63 -14.21 -10.42
N ASP A 76 -5.70 -15.46 -10.86
CA ASP A 76 -5.44 -16.61 -9.99
C ASP A 76 -4.00 -16.60 -9.45
N GLN A 77 -3.79 -17.04 -8.21
CA GLN A 77 -2.48 -17.03 -7.55
C GLN A 77 -1.43 -17.77 -8.38
N PHE A 78 -1.77 -18.92 -8.98
CA PHE A 78 -0.83 -19.68 -9.80
C PHE A 78 -0.47 -18.92 -11.08
N CYS A 79 -1.38 -18.17 -11.68
CA CYS A 79 -1.05 -17.31 -12.81
C CYS A 79 -0.17 -16.12 -12.41
N LEU A 80 -0.40 -15.54 -11.23
CA LEU A 80 0.43 -14.45 -10.70
C LEU A 80 1.86 -14.90 -10.38
N GLU A 81 2.03 -16.13 -9.92
CA GLU A 81 3.31 -16.75 -9.54
C GLU A 81 4.04 -17.41 -10.72
N LEU A 82 3.45 -17.43 -11.92
CA LEU A 82 3.96 -18.14 -13.10
C LEU A 82 4.06 -19.67 -12.89
N GLU A 83 3.21 -20.20 -12.03
CA GLU A 83 3.10 -21.64 -11.71
C GLU A 83 1.83 -22.28 -12.30
N CYS A 84 1.04 -21.53 -13.07
CA CYS A 84 -0.14 -22.08 -13.74
C CYS A 84 0.26 -23.04 -14.87
N ASP A 85 -0.41 -24.19 -14.97
CA ASP A 85 -0.21 -25.20 -16.03
C ASP A 85 -1.02 -24.86 -17.30
N HIS A 86 -1.28 -23.57 -17.54
CA HIS A 86 -1.88 -23.15 -18.80
C HIS A 86 -0.84 -23.36 -19.90
N GLU A 87 -1.17 -24.19 -20.90
CA GLU A 87 -0.35 -24.35 -22.08
C GLU A 87 -0.13 -22.95 -22.67
N HIS A 88 1.10 -22.41 -22.53
CA HIS A 88 1.49 -21.26 -23.34
C HIS A 88 1.21 -21.66 -24.77
N SER A 89 0.26 -21.01 -25.42
CA SER A 89 0.00 -21.24 -26.82
C SER A 89 1.27 -20.83 -27.56
N ALA A 90 2.14 -21.81 -27.82
CA ALA A 90 3.36 -21.65 -28.60
C ALA A 90 3.03 -21.23 -30.05
N GLU A 91 1.76 -21.29 -30.42
CA GLU A 91 1.19 -20.59 -31.56
C GLU A 91 0.93 -19.14 -31.15
N GLY A 92 1.94 -18.29 -31.37
CA GLY A 92 1.86 -16.87 -31.07
C GLY A 92 0.52 -16.26 -31.51
N GLY A 93 -0.02 -15.39 -30.68
CA GLY A 93 -1.22 -14.62 -30.98
C GLY A 93 -1.12 -13.94 -32.36
N PRO A 94 -2.25 -13.54 -32.97
CA PRO A 94 -2.30 -12.94 -34.31
C PRO A 94 -1.45 -11.66 -34.48
N ASP A 95 -0.88 -11.18 -33.40
CA ASP A 95 -0.06 -9.99 -33.19
C ASP A 95 1.44 -10.26 -32.98
N GLY A 96 1.88 -11.53 -32.89
CA GLY A 96 3.29 -11.92 -32.99
C GLY A 96 4.20 -11.40 -31.87
N LEU A 97 3.64 -11.11 -30.69
CA LEU A 97 4.41 -10.72 -29.51
C LEU A 97 4.83 -11.98 -28.74
N GLU A 98 6.15 -12.16 -28.57
CA GLU A 98 6.70 -13.13 -27.63
C GLU A 98 6.19 -12.82 -26.20
N GLU A 99 5.83 -13.87 -25.45
CA GLU A 99 5.46 -13.81 -24.02
C GLU A 99 4.07 -13.20 -23.72
N SER A 100 2.98 -13.84 -24.18
CA SER A 100 1.66 -13.57 -23.57
C SER A 100 1.64 -14.17 -22.16
N TYR A 101 1.66 -13.27 -21.17
CA TYR A 101 1.30 -13.53 -19.79
C TYR A 101 -0.03 -14.33 -19.73
N CYS A 102 -0.24 -15.20 -18.72
CA CYS A 102 -1.51 -15.95 -18.54
C CYS A 102 -2.73 -15.04 -18.77
N ASP A 103 -3.61 -15.37 -19.72
CA ASP A 103 -4.77 -14.54 -20.12
C ASP A 103 -5.74 -14.22 -18.95
N GLU A 104 -5.62 -14.96 -17.85
CA GLU A 104 -6.42 -14.76 -16.63
C GLU A 104 -5.88 -13.68 -15.70
N VAL A 105 -4.69 -13.13 -15.98
CA VAL A 105 -4.18 -11.97 -15.24
C VAL A 105 -4.30 -10.72 -16.06
N ARG A 106 -4.75 -9.68 -15.37
CA ARG A 106 -4.96 -8.36 -15.92
C ARG A 106 -4.49 -7.30 -14.95
N GLU A 107 -4.07 -6.17 -15.50
CA GLU A 107 -3.83 -4.98 -14.70
C GLU A 107 -5.17 -4.31 -14.36
N GLU A 108 -5.42 -4.08 -13.08
CA GLU A 108 -6.57 -3.32 -12.58
C GLU A 108 -6.10 -2.10 -11.81
N THR A 109 -6.88 -1.03 -11.84
CA THR A 109 -6.64 0.14 -10.99
C THR A 109 -7.63 0.14 -9.82
N VAL A 110 -7.09 0.18 -8.60
CA VAL A 110 -7.87 0.23 -7.36
C VAL A 110 -7.56 1.51 -6.58
N CYS A 111 -8.44 1.85 -5.65
CA CYS A 111 -8.18 2.91 -4.69
C CYS A 111 -7.26 2.41 -3.58
N GLY A 112 -5.96 2.68 -3.69
CA GLY A 112 -4.95 2.23 -2.71
C GLY A 112 -5.11 2.83 -1.31
N THR A 113 -5.89 3.91 -1.18
CA THR A 113 -6.20 4.55 0.11
C THR A 113 -7.27 3.78 0.91
N HIS A 114 -8.26 3.20 0.21
CA HIS A 114 -9.41 2.54 0.83
C HIS A 114 -9.41 1.02 0.63
N SER A 115 -8.46 0.51 -0.14
CA SER A 115 -8.18 -0.93 -0.26
C SER A 115 -7.26 -1.40 0.87
N THR A 116 -7.37 -2.69 1.23
CA THR A 116 -6.55 -3.31 2.27
C THR A 116 -5.52 -4.23 1.62
N PHE A 117 -4.25 -4.02 1.97
CA PHE A 117 -3.13 -4.85 1.56
C PHE A 117 -2.56 -5.55 2.79
N GLN A 118 -2.23 -6.83 2.66
CA GLN A 118 -1.62 -7.63 3.71
C GLN A 118 -0.23 -8.10 3.26
N ALA A 119 0.78 -7.92 4.12
CA ALA A 119 2.08 -8.51 3.87
C ALA A 119 2.03 -10.04 4.00
N THR A 120 2.55 -10.74 3.00
CA THR A 120 2.73 -12.20 2.95
C THR A 120 4.22 -12.52 2.81
N GLY A 121 4.58 -13.80 2.88
CA GLY A 121 5.97 -14.24 2.65
C GLY A 121 6.50 -13.94 1.24
N TRP A 122 5.60 -13.60 0.30
CA TRP A 122 5.89 -13.44 -1.12
C TRP A 122 5.65 -12.01 -1.64
N GLY A 123 5.04 -11.13 -0.84
CA GLY A 123 4.73 -9.77 -1.28
C GLY A 123 3.66 -9.07 -0.44
N GLU A 124 2.99 -8.09 -1.03
CA GLU A 124 1.76 -7.52 -0.46
C GLU A 124 0.58 -8.05 -1.29
N GLU A 125 -0.36 -8.71 -0.63
CA GLU A 125 -1.57 -9.24 -1.25
C GLU A 125 -2.75 -8.30 -1.00
N LEU A 126 -3.57 -8.06 -2.03
CA LEU A 126 -4.77 -7.25 -1.94
C LEU A 126 -5.92 -8.09 -1.37
N VAL A 127 -6.22 -7.94 -0.08
CA VAL A 127 -7.27 -8.71 0.61
C VAL A 127 -8.65 -8.04 0.53
N HIS A 128 -8.70 -6.74 0.23
CA HIS A 128 -9.94 -6.01 -0.05
C HIS A 128 -9.68 -4.90 -1.06
N ALA A 129 -10.38 -4.93 -2.19
CA ALA A 129 -10.23 -3.97 -3.27
C ALA A 129 -11.39 -2.97 -3.31
N GLU A 130 -11.09 -1.68 -3.18
CA GLU A 130 -12.02 -0.61 -3.48
C GLU A 130 -11.83 -0.18 -4.95
N PRO A 131 -12.89 -0.15 -5.78
CA PRO A 131 -12.76 0.18 -7.20
C PRO A 131 -12.22 1.60 -7.39
N TRP A 132 -11.57 1.87 -8.52
CA TRP A 132 -11.19 3.23 -8.88
C TRP A 132 -12.13 3.82 -9.94
N PRO A 133 -12.74 5.00 -9.71
CA PRO A 133 -12.82 5.74 -8.45
C PRO A 133 -13.81 5.08 -7.47
N CYS A 134 -13.49 5.06 -6.17
CA CYS A 134 -14.41 4.50 -5.17
C CYS A 134 -15.45 5.54 -4.74
N ASN A 135 -16.52 5.09 -4.08
CA ASN A 135 -17.60 5.98 -3.62
C ASN A 135 -17.13 7.01 -2.58
N HIS A 136 -16.01 6.76 -1.90
CA HIS A 136 -15.34 7.71 -0.99
C HIS A 136 -14.75 8.92 -1.72
N ASN A 137 -14.55 8.83 -3.05
CA ASN A 137 -14.02 9.91 -3.87
C ASN A 137 -15.05 11.02 -4.17
N THR A 138 -16.32 10.84 -3.79
CA THR A 138 -17.41 11.77 -4.13
C THR A 138 -17.40 13.08 -3.36
N GLN A 139 -16.56 13.24 -2.32
CA GLN A 139 -16.48 14.49 -1.55
C GLN A 139 -15.59 15.58 -2.18
N ALA A 140 -15.00 15.34 -3.36
CA ALA A 140 -14.05 16.29 -3.98
C ALA A 140 -14.61 17.14 -5.12
N VAL A 141 -15.91 17.10 -5.43
CA VAL A 141 -16.50 17.93 -6.51
C VAL A 141 -17.73 18.68 -6.00
N GLY A 142 -17.51 19.62 -5.08
CA GLY A 142 -18.46 20.69 -4.77
C GLY A 142 -17.86 22.03 -5.18
N SER A 143 -18.26 22.53 -6.36
CA SER A 143 -18.16 23.95 -6.72
C SER A 143 -19.29 24.73 -6.08
#